data_AF-R5D6L5-F1
#
_entry.id   AF-R5D6L5-F1
#
_cell.length_a   1.000
_cell.length_b   1.000
_cell.length_c   1.000
_cell.angle_alpha   90.00
_cell.angle_beta   90.00
_cell.angle_gamma   90.00
#
_symmetry.space_group_name_H-M   'P 1'
#
loop_
_entity.id
_entity.type
_entity.pdbx_description
1 polymer ?
#
loop_
_entity_poly.entity_id
_entity_poly.type
_entity_poly.pdbx_seq_one_letter_code
_entity_poly.pdbx_strand_id
1 'polypeptide(L)'
;MELYNPLINSTKEILAKGKPTVWDYNPRKAWNDLGAAELVLQKESAYELGALGLGSANYICTTTSSELVNKDQVLLYGPDLKAIKKDTPFARIVLLRIGALEGEDEEVYRALKDIEFCKYHVYPEGYMVRMSPESHREQVRVSKKAIKKGISFEAVGNRYIEAYKKDVNVLNVTVIFVTDPTMDFKAMLENSKKVDAITNTLTHIMEGLPTDCNVCQLKDICDEVEGMKELHFGVGDKGTNANH
;
A
#
# COMPACT_ATOMS: atom_id res chain seq x y z
N MET A 1 -3.31 -14.80 5.80
CA MET A 1 -3.91 -14.25 4.57
C MET A 1 -2.80 -14.04 3.54
N GLU A 2 -2.82 -14.84 2.46
CA GLU A 2 -1.76 -14.87 1.44
C GLU A 2 -2.21 -14.25 0.09
N LEU A 3 -3.38 -13.61 0.08
CA LEU A 3 -4.07 -13.15 -1.13
C LEU A 3 -3.27 -12.15 -1.96
N TYR A 4 -2.48 -11.29 -1.32
CA TYR A 4 -1.64 -10.32 -2.02
C TYR A 4 -0.24 -10.86 -2.35
N ASN A 5 0.11 -12.10 -1.98
CA ASN A 5 1.45 -12.64 -2.20
C ASN A 5 1.90 -12.61 -3.67
N PRO A 6 1.06 -12.98 -4.66
CA PRO A 6 1.46 -12.86 -6.05
C PRO A 6 1.80 -11.42 -6.44
N LEU A 7 1.06 -10.44 -5.92
CA LEU A 7 1.31 -9.02 -6.16
C LEU A 7 2.55 -8.50 -5.40
N ILE A 8 2.84 -9.03 -4.22
CA ILE A 8 4.10 -8.76 -3.50
C ILE A 8 5.29 -9.27 -4.32
N ASN A 9 5.22 -10.49 -4.85
CA ASN A 9 6.27 -11.05 -5.68
C ASN A 9 6.43 -10.28 -6.99
N SER A 10 5.33 -9.96 -7.68
CA SER A 10 5.36 -9.10 -8.87
C SER A 10 5.98 -7.73 -8.57
N THR A 11 5.66 -7.13 -7.42
CA THR A 11 6.28 -5.88 -6.98
C THR A 11 7.80 -6.03 -6.82
N LYS A 12 8.25 -7.09 -6.16
CA LYS A 12 9.68 -7.39 -6.01
C LYS A 12 10.37 -7.59 -7.36
N GLU A 13 9.74 -8.25 -8.31
CA GLU A 13 10.26 -8.46 -9.68
C GLU A 13 10.40 -7.14 -10.45
N ILE A 14 9.39 -6.26 -10.38
CA ILE A 14 9.45 -4.92 -10.98
C ILE A 14 10.63 -4.14 -10.40
N LEU A 15 10.80 -4.21 -9.07
CA LEU A 15 11.83 -3.48 -8.33
C LEU A 15 13.23 -4.10 -8.45
N ALA A 16 13.35 -5.38 -8.82
CA ALA A 16 14.63 -6.09 -8.94
C ALA A 16 15.58 -5.49 -9.98
N LYS A 17 15.06 -4.69 -10.93
CA LYS A 17 15.86 -3.94 -11.90
C LYS A 17 16.62 -2.76 -11.28
N GLY A 18 16.14 -2.25 -10.16
CA GLY A 18 16.74 -1.12 -9.44
C GLY A 18 17.59 -1.57 -8.25
N LYS A 19 18.36 -0.63 -7.70
CA LYS A 19 19.10 -0.82 -6.45
C LYS A 19 18.54 0.15 -5.41
N PRO A 20 17.89 -0.34 -4.34
CA PRO A 20 17.35 0.54 -3.32
C PRO A 20 18.46 1.10 -2.43
N THR A 21 18.26 2.33 -1.96
CA THR A 21 18.79 2.73 -0.66
C THR A 21 17.86 2.18 0.41
N VAL A 22 18.43 1.58 1.47
CA VAL A 22 17.66 0.89 2.50
C VAL A 22 17.99 1.49 3.86
N TRP A 23 16.96 1.76 4.66
CA TRP A 23 17.09 2.16 6.05
C TRP A 23 16.22 1.27 6.93
N ASP A 24 16.79 0.76 8.02
CA ASP A 24 15.99 0.15 9.08
C ASP A 24 15.10 1.21 9.74
N TYR A 25 13.92 0.79 10.18
CA TYR A 25 12.99 1.68 10.88
C TYR A 25 13.63 2.32 12.10
N ASN A 26 13.50 3.65 12.20
CA ASN A 26 13.94 4.41 13.35
C ASN A 26 12.91 5.49 13.71
N PRO A 27 12.10 5.31 14.77
CA PRO A 27 11.07 6.28 15.16
C PRO A 27 11.66 7.67 15.50
N ARG A 28 12.90 7.74 15.99
CA ARG A 28 13.56 9.03 16.31
C ARG A 28 13.88 9.86 15.08
N LYS A 29 13.87 9.25 13.90
CA LYS A 29 14.06 9.92 12.61
C LYS A 29 12.75 10.18 11.88
N ALA A 30 11.60 9.84 12.46
CA ALA A 30 10.31 10.11 11.84
C ALA A 30 10.11 11.63 11.66
N TRP A 31 9.68 12.03 10.47
CA TRP A 31 9.40 13.44 10.19
C TRP A 31 8.26 13.95 11.06
N ASN A 32 8.23 15.25 11.34
CA ASN A 32 7.16 15.85 12.14
C ASN A 32 5.80 15.65 11.44
N ASP A 33 4.82 15.12 12.17
CA ASP A 33 3.44 14.99 11.71
C ASP A 33 2.60 16.14 12.25
N LEU A 34 1.77 16.73 11.41
CA LEU A 34 0.93 17.86 11.79
C LEU A 34 -0.40 17.44 12.42
N GLY A 35 -0.77 16.15 12.34
CA GLY A 35 -2.04 15.61 12.81
C GLY A 35 -3.24 15.99 11.95
N ALA A 36 -3.07 16.87 10.96
CA ALA A 36 -4.10 17.25 10.01
C ALA A 36 -3.47 17.67 8.68
N ALA A 37 -4.27 17.61 7.61
CA ALA A 37 -3.84 18.00 6.27
C ALA A 37 -3.39 19.46 6.22
N GLU A 38 -2.20 19.70 5.67
CA GLU A 38 -1.67 21.03 5.36
C GLU A 38 -1.82 21.32 3.86
N LEU A 39 -2.17 22.57 3.53
CA LEU A 39 -2.17 23.05 2.16
C LEU A 39 -0.81 23.65 1.81
N VAL A 40 -0.09 23.04 0.85
CA VAL A 40 1.11 23.64 0.25
C VAL A 40 0.72 24.34 -1.05
N LEU A 41 0.89 25.66 -1.13
CA LEU A 41 0.58 26.39 -2.36
C LEU A 41 1.63 26.15 -3.45
N GLN A 42 1.26 26.28 -4.72
CA GLN A 42 2.18 26.07 -5.84
C GLN A 42 3.43 26.97 -5.76
N LYS A 43 3.27 28.23 -5.32
CA LYS A 43 4.39 29.17 -5.12
C LYS A 43 5.38 28.72 -4.03
N GLU A 44 4.91 27.93 -3.07
CA GLU A 44 5.68 27.40 -1.94
C GLU A 44 6.26 26.02 -2.23
N SER A 45 5.74 25.34 -3.25
CA SER A 45 6.23 24.06 -3.74
C SER A 45 7.64 24.19 -4.30
N ALA A 46 8.50 23.23 -3.96
CA ALA A 46 9.79 23.03 -4.62
C ALA A 46 9.61 22.27 -5.94
N TYR A 47 8.74 21.25 -5.94
CA TYR A 47 8.39 20.40 -7.07
C TYR A 47 7.20 19.50 -6.68
N GLU A 48 6.63 18.80 -7.65
CA GLU A 48 5.57 17.81 -7.46
C GLU A 48 6.01 16.40 -7.89
N LEU A 49 5.66 15.41 -7.07
CA LEU A 49 5.89 14.00 -7.30
C LEU A 49 4.62 13.39 -7.91
N GLY A 50 4.73 12.62 -9.01
CA GLY A 50 3.61 11.89 -9.62
C GLY A 50 2.54 12.76 -10.32
N ALA A 51 2.78 14.07 -10.41
CA ALA A 51 1.87 15.05 -10.99
C ALA A 51 2.02 15.18 -12.52
N LEU A 52 1.19 16.02 -13.15
CA LEU A 52 1.28 16.40 -14.57
C LEU A 52 1.30 15.22 -15.57
N GLY A 53 0.66 14.12 -15.23
CA GLY A 53 0.64 12.91 -16.06
C GLY A 53 1.93 12.08 -16.01
N LEU A 54 2.90 12.45 -15.16
CA LEU A 54 4.05 11.61 -14.85
C LEU A 54 3.59 10.30 -14.18
N GLY A 55 4.41 9.25 -14.35
CA GLY A 55 4.15 7.94 -13.77
C GLY A 55 3.86 8.02 -12.27
N SER A 56 2.78 7.38 -11.83
CA SER A 56 2.37 7.37 -10.43
C SER A 56 1.62 6.10 -10.09
N ALA A 57 1.88 5.56 -8.90
CA ALA A 57 1.17 4.41 -8.35
C ALA A 57 1.16 4.47 -6.81
N ASN A 58 0.05 4.07 -6.20
CA ASN A 58 -0.06 3.85 -4.76
C ASN A 58 -0.83 2.56 -4.49
N TYR A 59 -0.26 1.69 -3.66
CA TYR A 59 -0.97 0.50 -3.19
C TYR A 59 -0.34 -0.08 -1.93
N ILE A 60 -1.15 -0.88 -1.23
CA ILE A 60 -0.77 -1.60 -0.02
C ILE A 60 -1.04 -3.08 -0.27
N CYS A 61 -0.09 -3.93 0.10
CA CYS A 61 -0.25 -5.38 0.09
C CYS A 61 -0.02 -5.93 1.49
N THR A 62 -0.95 -6.73 1.99
CA THR A 62 -0.82 -7.42 3.29
C THR A 62 -0.51 -8.90 3.09
N THR A 63 0.31 -9.48 3.96
CA THR A 63 0.64 -10.91 3.97
C THR A 63 0.79 -11.41 5.40
N THR A 64 0.64 -12.71 5.62
CA THR A 64 1.05 -13.37 6.87
C THR A 64 2.45 -13.98 6.78
N SER A 65 3.04 -14.03 5.59
CA SER A 65 4.34 -14.65 5.35
C SER A 65 5.53 -13.80 5.82
N SER A 66 6.33 -14.35 6.73
CA SER A 66 7.62 -13.77 7.12
C SER A 66 8.66 -13.80 6.00
N GLU A 67 8.56 -14.72 5.05
CA GLU A 67 9.48 -14.79 3.91
C GLU A 67 9.30 -13.61 2.95
N LEU A 68 8.08 -13.07 2.89
CA LEU A 68 7.77 -11.94 2.03
C LEU A 68 8.09 -10.60 2.69
N VAL A 69 7.75 -10.43 3.98
CA VAL A 69 7.98 -9.21 4.74
C VAL A 69 8.43 -9.58 6.16
N ASN A 70 9.69 -9.27 6.51
CA ASN A 70 10.28 -9.63 7.82
C ASN A 70 10.89 -8.47 8.60
N LYS A 71 10.84 -7.25 8.07
CA LYS A 71 11.50 -6.09 8.67
C LYS A 71 10.65 -4.84 8.55
N ASP A 72 10.79 -4.01 9.56
CA ASP A 72 10.39 -2.61 9.52
C ASP A 72 11.50 -1.82 8.83
N GLN A 73 11.24 -1.33 7.62
CA GLN A 73 12.27 -0.69 6.80
C GLN A 73 11.68 0.26 5.76
N VAL A 74 12.51 1.22 5.34
CA VAL A 74 12.24 2.15 4.25
C VAL A 74 13.17 1.83 3.09
N LEU A 75 12.62 1.65 1.90
CA LEU A 75 13.36 1.47 0.65
C LEU A 75 13.12 2.67 -0.26
N LEU A 76 14.19 3.18 -0.88
CA LEU A 76 14.12 4.22 -1.90
C LEU A 76 14.81 3.77 -3.18
N TYR A 77 14.05 3.73 -4.27
CA TYR A 77 14.55 3.50 -5.63
C TYR A 77 14.60 4.84 -6.38
N GLY A 78 15.78 5.46 -6.42
CA GLY A 78 16.01 6.73 -7.11
C GLY A 78 16.47 7.87 -6.20
N PRO A 79 16.46 9.11 -6.70
CA PRO A 79 16.90 10.28 -5.94
C PRO A 79 16.02 10.57 -4.73
N ASP A 80 16.64 10.90 -3.59
CA ASP A 80 15.94 11.37 -2.39
C ASP A 80 15.44 12.83 -2.58
N LEU A 81 14.53 13.27 -1.72
CA LEU A 81 13.82 14.55 -1.81
C LEU A 81 14.77 15.74 -2.03
N LYS A 82 15.86 15.83 -1.27
CA LYS A 82 16.83 16.93 -1.42
C LYS A 82 17.51 16.95 -2.80
N ALA A 83 17.67 15.79 -3.44
CA ALA A 83 18.33 15.65 -4.74
C ALA A 83 17.39 15.96 -5.93
N ILE A 84 16.07 15.83 -5.75
CA ILE A 84 15.07 16.15 -6.77
C ILE A 84 15.00 17.67 -6.98
N LYS A 85 14.94 18.09 -8.26
CA LYS A 85 14.97 19.52 -8.67
C LYS A 85 13.80 19.96 -9.55
N LYS A 86 12.97 19.02 -9.98
CA LYS A 86 11.81 19.23 -10.85
C LYS A 86 10.79 18.15 -10.59
N ASP A 87 9.61 18.32 -11.17
CA ASP A 87 8.56 17.31 -11.08
C ASP A 87 9.06 15.96 -11.62
N THR A 88 8.76 14.88 -10.90
CA THR A 88 9.29 13.55 -11.21
C THR A 88 8.22 12.47 -10.98
N PRO A 89 8.28 11.33 -11.71
CA PRO A 89 7.45 10.17 -11.42
C PRO A 89 7.59 9.72 -9.96
N PHE A 90 6.53 9.15 -9.41
CA PHE A 90 6.50 8.78 -8.00
C PHE A 90 5.56 7.65 -7.68
N ALA A 91 6.07 6.64 -6.97
CA ALA A 91 5.24 5.57 -6.42
C ALA A 91 5.54 5.40 -4.94
N ARG A 92 4.47 5.12 -4.18
CA ARG A 92 4.56 4.70 -2.79
C ARG A 92 3.85 3.37 -2.62
N ILE A 93 4.61 2.35 -2.23
CA ILE A 93 4.13 1.00 -2.08
C ILE A 93 4.39 0.59 -0.64
N VAL A 94 3.40 -0.01 0.02
CA VAL A 94 3.56 -0.50 1.40
C VAL A 94 3.30 -2.00 1.44
N LEU A 95 4.26 -2.75 1.97
CA LEU A 95 4.12 -4.17 2.21
C LEU A 95 4.01 -4.39 3.71
N LEU A 96 2.94 -5.05 4.14
CA LEU A 96 2.63 -5.26 5.55
C LEU A 96 2.64 -6.75 5.85
N ARG A 97 3.43 -7.17 6.83
CA ARG A 97 3.18 -8.45 7.50
C ARG A 97 2.21 -8.21 8.63
N ILE A 98 1.06 -8.86 8.57
CA ILE A 98 0.08 -8.87 9.66
C ILE A 98 0.14 -10.21 10.41
N GLY A 99 -0.27 -10.20 11.67
CA GLY A 99 -0.49 -11.41 12.45
C GLY A 99 -1.69 -12.20 11.93
N ALA A 100 -1.92 -13.37 12.53
CA ALA A 100 -3.19 -14.05 12.36
C ALA A 100 -4.28 -13.16 13.00
N LEU A 101 -5.19 -12.66 12.17
CA LEU A 101 -6.37 -11.95 12.64
C LEU A 101 -7.35 -13.02 13.11
N GLU A 102 -7.75 -12.95 14.38
CA GLU A 102 -8.77 -13.80 14.98
C GLU A 102 -10.09 -13.03 15.02
N GLY A 103 -11.22 -13.71 14.77
CA GLY A 103 -12.54 -13.10 14.76
C GLY A 103 -13.43 -13.66 13.65
N GLU A 104 -14.65 -13.13 13.56
CA GLU A 104 -15.53 -13.39 12.41
C GLU A 104 -14.98 -12.73 11.14
N ASP A 105 -15.37 -13.23 9.97
CA ASP A 105 -14.90 -12.71 8.67
C ASP A 105 -15.04 -11.17 8.59
N GLU A 106 -16.14 -10.62 9.12
CA GLU A 106 -16.42 -9.17 9.20
C GLU A 106 -15.37 -8.39 10.01
N GLU A 107 -14.96 -8.93 11.15
CA GLU A 107 -13.97 -8.29 12.03
C GLU A 107 -12.59 -8.28 11.39
N VAL A 108 -12.22 -9.41 10.77
CA VAL A 108 -10.96 -9.55 10.02
C VAL A 108 -10.89 -8.52 8.90
N TYR A 109 -11.94 -8.36 8.13
CA TYR A 109 -11.99 -7.38 7.04
C TYR A 109 -11.99 -5.94 7.52
N ARG A 110 -12.74 -5.61 8.58
CA ARG A 110 -12.73 -4.27 9.18
C ARG A 110 -11.31 -3.92 9.63
N ALA A 111 -10.62 -4.84 10.29
CA ALA A 111 -9.21 -4.64 10.67
C ALA A 111 -8.31 -4.40 9.43
N LEU A 112 -8.49 -5.17 8.36
CA LEU A 112 -7.74 -4.95 7.11
C LEU A 112 -8.03 -3.58 6.49
N LYS A 113 -9.28 -3.13 6.49
CA LYS A 113 -9.69 -1.81 6.00
C LYS A 113 -9.11 -0.69 6.84
N ASP A 114 -9.15 -0.81 8.16
CA ASP A 114 -8.57 0.18 9.07
C ASP A 114 -7.05 0.32 8.87
N ILE A 115 -6.36 -0.82 8.71
CA ILE A 115 -4.94 -0.85 8.34
C ILE A 115 -4.72 -0.15 6.99
N GLU A 116 -5.54 -0.44 5.98
CA GLU A 116 -5.44 0.19 4.65
C GLU A 116 -5.67 1.72 4.72
N PHE A 117 -6.65 2.17 5.49
CA PHE A 117 -7.02 3.58 5.65
C PHE A 117 -5.99 4.41 6.42
N CYS A 118 -5.07 3.77 7.14
CA CYS A 118 -3.98 4.44 7.85
C CYS A 118 -3.18 5.38 6.92
N LYS A 119 -3.04 5.04 5.62
CA LYS A 119 -2.35 5.88 4.62
C LYS A 119 -2.91 7.30 4.47
N TYR A 120 -4.19 7.51 4.80
CA TYR A 120 -4.86 8.81 4.69
C TYR A 120 -4.68 9.70 5.94
N HIS A 121 -4.15 9.13 7.03
CA HIS A 121 -4.00 9.78 8.32
C HIS A 121 -2.53 10.01 8.70
N VAL A 122 -1.70 10.29 7.69
CA VAL A 122 -0.29 10.62 7.83
C VAL A 122 -0.04 11.97 7.17
N TYR A 123 0.43 12.95 7.95
CA TYR A 123 0.51 14.36 7.54
C TYR A 123 1.90 14.94 7.80
N PRO A 124 2.95 14.51 7.06
CA PRO A 124 4.30 15.01 7.29
C PRO A 124 4.40 16.51 6.92
N GLU A 125 4.95 17.34 7.82
CA GLU A 125 5.04 18.80 7.63
C GLU A 125 5.66 19.15 6.26
N GLY A 126 4.93 19.91 5.44
CA GLY A 126 5.35 20.37 4.13
C GLY A 126 5.44 19.30 3.05
N TYR A 127 4.84 18.12 3.26
CA TYR A 127 4.69 17.01 2.30
C TYR A 127 3.19 16.78 2.04
N MET A 128 2.60 17.58 1.15
CA MET A 128 1.16 17.54 0.89
C MET A 128 0.82 16.42 -0.08
N VAL A 129 0.20 15.38 0.43
CA VAL A 129 -0.30 14.24 -0.35
C VAL A 129 -1.68 14.56 -0.95
N ARG A 130 -1.86 14.22 -2.23
CA ARG A 130 -3.13 14.21 -2.95
C ARG A 130 -3.30 12.84 -3.59
N MET A 131 -4.27 12.09 -3.13
CA MET A 131 -4.62 10.78 -3.67
C MET A 131 -5.95 10.85 -4.38
N SER A 132 -6.07 10.12 -5.48
CA SER A 132 -7.37 9.75 -6.03
C SER A 132 -7.49 8.23 -5.90
N PRO A 133 -8.38 7.74 -5.03
CA PRO A 133 -8.67 6.31 -4.92
C PRO A 133 -9.03 5.69 -6.28
N GLU A 134 -9.76 6.43 -7.12
CA GLU A 134 -10.28 5.95 -8.40
C GLU A 134 -9.20 5.76 -9.46
N SER A 135 -8.12 6.54 -9.38
CA SER A 135 -7.00 6.47 -10.35
C SER A 135 -5.78 5.74 -9.82
N HIS A 136 -5.79 5.33 -8.54
CA HIS A 136 -4.69 4.62 -7.87
C HIS A 136 -3.36 5.40 -7.92
N ARG A 137 -3.46 6.71 -8.15
CA ARG A 137 -2.35 7.64 -8.28
C ARG A 137 -2.20 8.45 -7.00
N GLU A 138 -0.95 8.61 -6.59
CA GLU A 138 -0.56 9.53 -5.53
C GLU A 138 0.27 10.66 -6.15
N GLN A 139 -0.15 11.88 -5.87
CA GLN A 139 0.61 13.08 -6.15
C GLN A 139 1.07 13.68 -4.84
N VAL A 140 2.31 14.16 -4.80
CA VAL A 140 2.81 14.85 -3.60
C VAL A 140 3.39 16.19 -4.00
N ARG A 141 2.95 17.24 -3.34
CA ARG A 141 3.58 18.55 -3.41
C ARG A 141 4.53 18.72 -2.23
N VAL A 142 5.81 18.95 -2.53
CA VAL A 142 6.85 19.08 -1.49
C VAL A 142 7.22 20.54 -1.33
N SER A 143 7.11 21.09 -0.13
CA SER A 143 7.39 22.50 0.11
C SER A 143 8.89 22.83 0.12
N LYS A 144 9.25 24.04 -0.33
CA LYS A 144 10.61 24.59 -0.22
C LYS A 144 11.09 24.63 1.23
N LYS A 145 10.18 24.85 2.19
CA LYS A 145 10.48 24.91 3.63
C LYS A 145 10.91 23.54 4.16
N ALA A 146 10.17 22.48 3.82
CA ALA A 146 10.50 21.11 4.23
C ALA A 146 11.87 20.67 3.67
N ILE A 147 12.16 20.99 2.41
CA ILE A 147 13.47 20.73 1.80
C ILE A 147 14.60 21.44 2.55
N LYS A 148 14.43 22.71 2.91
CA LYS A 148 15.42 23.45 3.72
C LYS A 148 15.61 22.86 5.11
N LYS A 149 14.55 22.33 5.71
CA LYS A 149 14.58 21.64 7.02
C LYS A 149 15.19 20.24 6.95
N GLY A 150 15.40 19.69 5.75
CA GLY A 150 16.04 18.38 5.56
C GLY A 150 15.09 17.18 5.54
N ILE A 151 13.85 17.36 5.04
CA ILE A 151 12.95 16.23 4.79
C ILE A 151 13.59 15.21 3.84
N SER A 152 13.40 13.93 4.13
CA SER A 152 13.87 12.79 3.33
C SER A 152 12.81 11.69 3.25
N PHE A 153 12.94 10.78 2.28
CA PHE A 153 12.10 9.59 2.23
C PHE A 153 12.33 8.66 3.43
N GLU A 154 13.54 8.58 4.00
CA GLU A 154 13.77 7.88 5.27
C GLU A 154 12.83 8.43 6.36
N ALA A 155 12.81 9.77 6.54
CA ALA A 155 12.02 10.40 7.59
C ALA A 155 10.51 10.28 7.37
N VAL A 156 10.05 10.43 6.13
CA VAL A 156 8.63 10.25 5.75
C VAL A 156 8.22 8.77 5.88
N GLY A 157 9.07 7.85 5.45
CA GLY A 157 8.84 6.41 5.57
C GLY A 157 8.73 5.97 7.02
N ASN A 158 9.63 6.44 7.89
CA ASN A 158 9.56 6.19 9.34
C ASN A 158 8.23 6.69 9.93
N ARG A 159 7.69 7.82 9.46
CA ARG A 159 6.37 8.31 9.89
C ARG A 159 5.24 7.37 9.47
N TYR A 160 5.25 6.86 8.23
CA TYR A 160 4.28 5.86 7.79
C TYR A 160 4.39 4.57 8.60
N ILE A 161 5.60 4.06 8.83
CA ILE A 161 5.80 2.84 9.64
C ILE A 161 5.22 3.04 11.04
N GLU A 162 5.54 4.16 11.70
CA GLU A 162 4.99 4.48 13.01
C GLU A 162 3.46 4.50 13.02
N ALA A 163 2.83 5.04 11.96
CA ALA A 163 1.38 5.07 11.84
C ALA A 163 0.76 3.67 11.70
N TYR A 164 1.30 2.80 10.84
CA TYR A 164 0.80 1.42 10.71
C TYR A 164 1.05 0.58 11.97
N LYS A 165 2.18 0.79 12.65
CA LYS A 165 2.54 0.06 13.88
C LYS A 165 1.70 0.43 15.10
N LYS A 166 0.78 1.40 14.99
CA LYS A 166 -0.26 1.65 16.01
C LYS A 166 -1.25 0.48 16.10
N ASP A 167 -1.46 -0.23 15.00
CA ASP A 167 -2.24 -1.45 14.99
C ASP A 167 -1.36 -2.62 15.48
N VAL A 168 -1.80 -3.27 16.55
CA VAL A 168 -1.08 -4.39 17.19
C VAL A 168 -0.94 -5.61 16.27
N ASN A 169 -1.82 -5.74 15.27
CA ASN A 169 -1.78 -6.82 14.31
C ASN A 169 -0.71 -6.60 13.24
N VAL A 170 -0.15 -5.39 13.09
CA VAL A 170 0.90 -5.10 12.12
C VAL A 170 2.27 -5.50 12.70
N LEU A 171 2.78 -6.63 12.24
CA LEU A 171 4.05 -7.21 12.69
C LEU A 171 5.24 -6.53 12.02
N ASN A 172 5.21 -6.35 10.69
CA ASN A 172 6.26 -5.66 9.96
C ASN A 172 5.75 -4.76 8.84
N VAL A 173 6.48 -3.69 8.56
CA VAL A 173 6.15 -2.69 7.54
C VAL A 173 7.36 -2.38 6.68
N THR A 174 7.28 -2.69 5.38
CA THR A 174 8.23 -2.20 4.39
C THR A 174 7.57 -1.09 3.58
N VAL A 175 8.03 0.16 3.76
CA VAL A 175 7.60 1.32 2.96
C VAL A 175 8.58 1.52 1.82
N ILE A 176 8.08 1.53 0.60
CA ILE A 176 8.89 1.64 -0.62
C ILE A 176 8.50 2.92 -1.34
N PHE A 177 9.49 3.75 -1.63
CA PHE A 177 9.37 4.92 -2.49
C PHE A 177 10.13 4.67 -3.79
N VAL A 178 9.55 5.07 -4.91
CA VAL A 178 10.19 5.02 -6.22
C VAL A 178 10.13 6.40 -6.86
N THR A 179 11.29 6.96 -7.17
CA THR A 179 11.46 8.25 -7.86
C THR A 179 12.38 8.16 -9.07
N ASP A 180 13.03 7.01 -9.30
CA ASP A 180 13.83 6.75 -10.49
C ASP A 180 12.91 6.65 -11.72
N PRO A 181 13.00 7.58 -12.69
CA PRO A 181 12.13 7.61 -13.85
C PRO A 181 12.33 6.44 -14.82
N THR A 182 13.40 5.65 -14.65
CA THR A 182 13.67 4.46 -15.48
C THR A 182 12.90 3.22 -15.02
N MET A 183 12.28 3.28 -13.84
CA MET A 183 11.48 2.17 -13.30
C MET A 183 10.11 2.06 -13.98
N ASP A 184 9.53 0.86 -13.95
CA ASP A 184 8.27 0.57 -14.66
C ASP A 184 7.03 1.02 -13.85
N PHE A 185 6.75 2.32 -13.87
CA PHE A 185 5.56 2.88 -13.22
C PHE A 185 4.25 2.36 -13.79
N LYS A 186 4.24 1.93 -15.07
CA LYS A 186 3.05 1.35 -15.67
C LYS A 186 2.74 0.00 -15.03
N ALA A 187 3.73 -0.87 -14.88
CA ALA A 187 3.55 -2.15 -14.20
C ALA A 187 3.14 -1.96 -12.72
N MET A 188 3.70 -0.96 -12.03
CA MET A 188 3.27 -0.63 -10.66
C MET A 188 1.81 -0.17 -10.59
N LEU A 189 1.36 0.65 -11.56
CA LEU A 189 -0.03 1.09 -11.66
C LEU A 189 -0.99 -0.07 -12.01
N GLU A 190 -0.54 -1.04 -12.82
CA GLU A 190 -1.34 -2.25 -13.05
C GLU A 190 -1.44 -3.12 -11.79
N ASN A 191 -0.36 -3.23 -11.00
CA ASN A 191 -0.43 -3.90 -9.70
C ASN A 191 -1.37 -3.18 -8.73
N SER A 192 -1.39 -1.84 -8.71
CA SER A 192 -2.32 -1.12 -7.82
C SER A 192 -3.79 -1.35 -8.19
N LYS A 193 -4.11 -1.43 -9.48
CA LYS A 193 -5.47 -1.78 -9.94
C LYS A 193 -5.86 -3.20 -9.53
N LYS A 194 -4.92 -4.16 -9.59
CA LYS A 194 -5.17 -5.53 -9.13
C LYS A 194 -5.38 -5.61 -7.62
N VAL A 195 -4.59 -4.87 -6.83
CA VAL A 195 -4.79 -4.75 -5.38
C VAL A 195 -6.19 -4.23 -5.08
N ASP A 196 -6.62 -3.18 -5.78
CA ASP A 196 -7.95 -2.60 -5.60
C ASP A 196 -9.07 -3.57 -6.02
N ALA A 197 -8.92 -4.27 -7.14
CA ALA A 197 -9.87 -5.29 -7.57
C ALA A 197 -10.03 -6.40 -6.52
N ILE A 198 -8.92 -6.92 -5.98
CA ILE A 198 -8.94 -7.89 -4.88
C ILE A 198 -9.70 -7.35 -3.68
N THR A 199 -9.40 -6.10 -3.29
CA THR A 199 -9.99 -5.47 -2.12
C THR A 199 -11.50 -5.22 -2.31
N ASN A 200 -11.92 -4.83 -3.51
CA ASN A 200 -13.33 -4.65 -3.86
C ASN A 200 -14.08 -5.98 -3.90
N THR A 201 -13.48 -7.04 -4.41
CA THR A 201 -14.05 -8.40 -4.35
C THR A 201 -14.29 -8.83 -2.91
N LEU A 202 -13.33 -8.60 -2.00
CA LEU A 202 -13.52 -8.86 -0.57
C LEU A 202 -14.70 -8.06 0.00
N THR A 203 -14.80 -6.77 -0.32
CA THR A 203 -15.95 -5.93 0.09
C THR A 203 -17.28 -6.53 -0.36
N HIS A 204 -17.39 -6.91 -1.64
CA HIS A 204 -18.63 -7.45 -2.19
C HIS A 204 -19.05 -8.80 -1.59
N ILE A 205 -18.09 -9.70 -1.37
CA ILE A 205 -18.35 -11.00 -0.71
C ILE A 205 -18.94 -10.77 0.69
N MET A 206 -18.50 -9.72 1.36
CA MET A 206 -18.84 -9.46 2.75
C MET A 206 -20.11 -8.64 2.95
N GLU A 207 -20.44 -7.78 2.00
CA GLU A 207 -21.72 -7.08 1.96
C GLU A 207 -22.90 -8.00 1.58
N GLY A 208 -22.63 -9.26 1.20
CA GLY A 208 -23.67 -10.25 0.89
C GLY A 208 -24.56 -9.88 -0.29
N LEU A 209 -24.09 -8.99 -1.17
CA LEU A 209 -24.85 -8.53 -2.34
C LEU A 209 -25.04 -9.70 -3.31
N PRO A 210 -26.27 -9.98 -3.78
CA PRO A 210 -26.52 -11.07 -4.72
C PRO A 210 -25.77 -10.80 -6.03
N THR A 211 -24.75 -11.63 -6.30
CA THR A 211 -23.92 -11.55 -7.49
C THR A 211 -24.44 -12.53 -8.55
N ASP A 212 -24.91 -12.01 -9.68
CA ASP A 212 -25.14 -12.85 -10.86
C ASP A 212 -23.78 -13.16 -11.51
N CYS A 213 -23.15 -14.22 -11.03
CA CYS A 213 -21.81 -14.64 -11.44
C CYS A 213 -21.71 -15.03 -12.92
N ASN A 214 -22.82 -15.19 -13.64
CA ASN A 214 -22.80 -15.50 -15.08
C ASN A 214 -22.43 -14.30 -15.96
N VAL A 215 -22.51 -13.07 -15.43
CA VAL A 215 -22.24 -11.82 -16.18
C VAL A 215 -21.16 -10.97 -15.50
N CYS A 216 -20.58 -11.46 -14.39
CA CYS A 216 -19.65 -10.70 -13.57
C CYS A 216 -18.24 -10.65 -14.21
N GLN A 217 -17.74 -9.45 -14.51
CA GLN A 217 -16.38 -9.24 -15.04
C GLN A 217 -15.26 -9.58 -14.04
N LEU A 218 -15.61 -9.78 -12.77
CA LEU A 218 -14.68 -10.18 -11.70
C LEU A 218 -14.63 -11.70 -11.50
N LYS A 219 -15.37 -12.49 -12.29
CA LYS A 219 -15.51 -13.94 -12.09
C LYS A 219 -14.16 -14.66 -12.03
N ASP A 220 -13.26 -14.40 -12.97
CA ASP A 220 -11.94 -15.06 -13.00
C ASP A 220 -11.12 -14.78 -11.72
N ILE A 221 -11.28 -13.58 -11.14
CA ILE A 221 -10.62 -13.19 -9.89
C ILE A 221 -11.31 -13.83 -8.68
N CYS A 222 -12.65 -13.90 -8.68
CA CYS A 222 -13.41 -14.59 -7.64
C CYS A 222 -13.12 -16.09 -7.61
N ASP A 223 -13.01 -16.73 -8.78
CA ASP A 223 -12.68 -18.16 -8.91
C ASP A 223 -11.25 -18.43 -8.38
N GLU A 224 -10.30 -17.51 -8.60
CA GLU A 224 -8.96 -17.57 -7.98
C GLU A 224 -9.01 -17.42 -6.44
N VAL A 225 -9.85 -16.51 -5.93
CA VAL A 225 -10.05 -16.28 -4.49
C VAL A 225 -10.74 -17.46 -3.82
N GLU A 226 -11.75 -18.07 -4.45
CA GLU A 226 -12.46 -19.26 -3.98
C GLU A 226 -11.55 -20.49 -3.98
N GLY A 227 -10.78 -20.72 -5.04
CA GLY A 227 -9.78 -21.79 -5.08
C GLY A 227 -8.71 -21.63 -4.00
N MET A 228 -8.34 -20.39 -3.65
CA MET A 228 -7.44 -20.12 -2.52
C MET A 228 -8.13 -20.32 -1.15
N LYS A 229 -9.45 -20.09 -1.05
CA LYS A 229 -10.24 -20.44 0.15
C LYS A 229 -10.19 -21.95 0.41
N GLU A 230 -10.36 -22.79 -0.63
CA GLU A 230 -10.29 -24.25 -0.49
C GLU A 230 -8.92 -24.75 -0.02
N LEU A 231 -7.83 -24.10 -0.46
CA LEU A 231 -6.46 -24.45 -0.08
C LEU A 231 -6.10 -24.03 1.35
N HIS A 232 -6.73 -22.98 1.90
CA HIS A 232 -6.40 -22.43 3.22
C HIS A 232 -7.41 -22.76 4.32
N PHE A 233 -8.66 -23.08 3.97
CA PHE A 233 -9.74 -23.36 4.93
C PHE A 233 -10.30 -24.78 4.82
N GLY A 234 -9.56 -25.71 4.21
CA GLY A 234 -10.02 -27.08 3.98
C GLY A 234 -10.48 -27.83 5.25
N VAL A 235 -11.79 -27.79 5.51
CA VAL A 235 -12.63 -28.80 6.17
C VAL A 235 -14.04 -28.51 5.66
N GLY A 236 -14.81 -29.41 5.05
CA GLY A 236 -14.82 -30.86 5.05
C GLY A 236 -16.29 -31.25 5.03
N ASP A 237 -16.86 -31.44 3.84
CA ASP A 237 -18.26 -31.85 3.73
C ASP A 237 -18.34 -33.38 3.93
N LYS A 238 -18.33 -33.78 5.20
CA LYS A 238 -18.79 -35.09 5.65
C LYS A 238 -19.88 -34.92 6.69
N GLY A 239 -21.12 -35.08 6.24
CA GLY A 239 -22.30 -35.33 7.07
C GLY A 239 -22.87 -34.03 7.65
N THR A 240 -24.16 -33.78 7.64
CA THR A 240 -25.35 -34.65 7.63
C THR A 240 -26.55 -33.72 7.43
N ASN A 241 -27.55 -34.14 6.65
CA ASN A 241 -28.95 -34.06 7.08
C ASN A 241 -29.82 -34.89 6.14
N ALA A 242 -30.10 -36.12 6.60
CA ALA A 242 -31.36 -36.78 6.33
C ALA A 242 -32.44 -36.09 7.18
N ASN A 243 -33.54 -35.65 6.57
CA ASN A 243 -34.90 -36.10 6.90
C ASN A 243 -35.97 -35.30 6.14
N HIS A 244 -36.91 -36.09 5.61
CA HIS A 244 -38.21 -35.82 4.98
C HIS A 244 -38.23 -35.29 3.54
#